data_AF-A0A6D2I561-F1
#
_entry.id   AF-A0A6D2I561-F1
#
_cell.length_a   1.000
_cell.length_b   1.000
_cell.length_c   1.000
_cell.angle_alpha   90.00
_cell.angle_beta   90.00
_cell.angle_gamma   90.00
#
_symmetry.space_group_name_H-M   'P 1'
#
loop_
_entity.id
_entity.type
_entity.pdbx_description
1 polymer ?
#
loop_
_entity_poly.entity_id
_entity_poly.type
_entity_poly.pdbx_seq_one_letter_code
_entity_poly.pdbx_strand_id
1 'polypeptide(L)'
;MHFILTTLNLVKCLVETKPEVPAEQEANPDPRVHMTLENWVQGDFLCRGYIHSRLVDQLFNVYSEVKSSKELWEDLDRKYKTFNVGSGKFATAKFLNLRHGGLKTNHGPSA
;
A
#
# COMPACT_ATOMS: atom_id res chain seq x y z
N MET A 1 5.73 -4.70 2.89
CA MET A 1 6.22 -3.31 2.95
C MET A 1 6.34 -2.78 4.37
N HIS A 2 5.32 -2.98 5.22
CA HIS A 2 5.35 -2.54 6.63
C HIS A 2 6.61 -2.96 7.41
N PHE A 3 7.06 -4.22 7.28
CA PHE A 3 8.26 -4.73 7.98
C PHE A 3 9.53 -3.90 7.69
N ILE A 4 9.81 -3.59 6.42
CA ILE A 4 11.01 -2.82 6.03
C ILE A 4 10.94 -1.39 6.56
N LEU A 5 9.77 -0.75 6.47
CA LEU A 5 9.57 0.61 6.99
C LEU A 5 9.67 0.66 8.53
N THR A 6 9.33 -0.43 9.21
CA THR A 6 9.48 -0.57 10.67
C THR A 6 10.96 -0.58 11.05
N THR A 7 11.78 -1.36 10.35
CA THR A 7 13.23 -1.41 10.56
C THR A 7 13.89 -0.05 10.33
N LEU A 8 13.36 0.76 9.42
CA LEU A 8 13.86 2.09 9.10
C LEU A 8 13.29 3.20 10.01
N ASN A 9 12.42 2.86 10.97
CA ASN A 9 11.72 3.81 11.84
C ASN A 9 10.89 4.87 11.08
N LEU A 10 10.38 4.50 9.89
CA LEU A 10 9.57 5.34 9.01
C LEU A 10 8.07 5.04 9.10
N VAL A 11 7.65 4.03 9.87
CA VAL A 11 6.23 3.63 10.00
C VAL A 11 5.36 4.79 10.49
N LYS A 12 5.90 5.66 11.34
CA LYS A 12 5.19 6.86 11.81
C LYS A 12 4.64 7.68 10.65
N CYS A 13 5.38 7.82 9.55
CA CYS A 13 4.96 8.58 8.37
C CYS A 13 3.73 8.00 7.66
N LEU A 14 3.44 6.71 7.88
CA LEU A 14 2.26 6.04 7.33
C LEU A 14 1.02 6.17 8.20
N VAL A 15 1.18 6.48 9.49
CA VAL A 15 0.09 6.41 10.48
C VAL A 15 -0.25 7.80 10.99
N GLU A 16 0.75 8.56 11.41
CA GLU A 16 0.57 9.88 12.01
C GLU A 16 0.37 10.95 10.94
N THR A 17 -0.37 11.99 11.29
CA THR A 17 -0.59 13.16 10.44
C THR A 17 0.60 14.10 10.55
N LYS A 18 0.90 14.84 9.48
CA LYS A 18 1.91 15.90 9.49
C LYS A 18 1.71 16.79 10.73
N PRO A 19 2.77 17.08 11.51
CA PRO A 19 2.68 17.99 12.64
C PRO A 19 2.14 19.35 12.19
N GLU A 20 1.08 19.83 12.84
CA GLU A 20 0.55 21.17 12.63
C GLU A 20 1.42 22.18 13.36
N VAL A 21 1.84 23.24 12.67
CA VAL A 21 2.58 24.35 13.29
C VAL A 21 1.55 25.36 13.79
N PRO A 22 1.52 25.68 15.10
CA PRO A 22 0.65 26.73 15.63
C PRO A 22 0.98 28.08 14.97
N ALA A 23 -0.03 28.90 14.66
CA ALA A 23 0.15 30.21 14.01
C ALA A 23 1.10 31.15 14.77
N GLU A 24 1.20 30.98 16.09
CA GLU A 24 2.14 31.69 16.97
C GLU A 24 3.61 31.39 16.65
N GLN A 25 3.91 30.19 16.13
CA GLN A 25 5.24 29.77 15.72
C GLN A 25 5.59 30.13 14.28
N GLU A 26 4.61 30.53 13.46
CA GLU A 26 4.87 31.12 12.15
C GLU A 26 5.49 32.52 12.27
N ALA A 27 5.06 33.28 13.30
CA ALA A 27 5.56 34.61 13.59
C ALA A 27 6.85 34.61 14.45
N ASN A 28 7.02 33.61 15.31
CA ASN A 28 8.22 33.41 16.12
C ASN A 28 8.58 31.90 16.22
N PRO A 29 9.35 31.36 15.26
CA PRO A 29 9.59 29.93 15.17
C PRO A 29 10.49 29.43 16.30
N ASP A 30 9.96 28.54 17.13
CA ASP A 30 10.79 27.73 18.03
C ASP A 30 11.66 26.80 17.17
N PRO A 31 13.00 26.87 17.27
CA PRO A 31 13.90 26.00 16.53
C PRO A 31 13.57 24.50 16.67
N ARG A 32 13.01 24.08 17.81
CA ARG A 32 12.64 22.68 18.07
C ARG A 32 11.46 22.22 17.23
N VAL A 33 10.48 23.10 17.01
CA VAL A 33 9.31 22.75 16.19
C VAL A 33 9.67 22.76 14.71
N HIS A 34 10.49 23.72 14.26
CA HIS A 34 11.03 23.72 12.91
C HIS A 34 11.81 22.44 12.60
N MET A 35 12.73 22.05 13.50
CA MET A 35 13.52 20.83 13.34
C MET A 35 12.66 19.56 13.34
N THR A 36 11.58 19.54 14.14
CA THR A 36 10.62 18.42 14.15
C THR A 36 9.88 18.31 12.82
N LEU A 37 9.46 19.44 12.24
CA LEU A 37 8.79 19.49 10.95
C LEU A 37 9.71 19.08 9.80
N GLU A 38 10.95 19.56 9.78
CA GLU A 38 11.95 19.18 8.77
C GLU A 38 12.24 17.68 8.82
N ASN A 39 12.45 17.13 10.02
CA ASN A 39 12.64 15.69 10.22
C ASN A 39 11.43 14.89 9.73
N TRP A 40 10.21 15.42 9.92
CA TRP A 40 9.00 14.80 9.40
C TRP A 40 8.95 14.80 7.87
N VAL A 41 9.20 15.95 7.24
CA VAL A 41 9.19 16.10 5.78
C VAL A 41 10.24 15.19 5.14
N GLN A 42 11.44 15.13 5.71
CA GLN A 42 12.48 14.23 5.24
C GLN A 42 12.08 12.76 5.41
N GLY A 43 11.47 12.40 6.54
CA GLY A 43 10.93 11.06 6.77
C GLY A 43 9.86 10.65 5.76
N ASP A 44 8.91 11.55 5.47
CA ASP A 44 7.85 11.32 4.48
C ASP A 44 8.42 11.15 3.07
N PHE A 45 9.39 11.99 2.68
CA PHE A 45 10.07 11.89 1.39
C PHE A 45 10.79 10.54 1.22
N LEU A 46 11.56 10.11 2.23
CA LEU A 46 12.24 8.81 2.21
C LEU A 46 11.23 7.66 2.15
N CYS A 47 10.18 7.71 2.97
CA CYS A 47 9.14 6.69 3.00
C CYS A 47 8.44 6.54 1.65
N ARG A 48 8.08 7.65 0.99
CA ARG A 48 7.54 7.67 -0.37
C ARG A 48 8.51 7.03 -1.36
N GLY A 49 9.77 7.45 -1.36
CA GLY A 49 10.80 6.90 -2.25
C GLY A 49 10.97 5.39 -2.11
N TYR A 50 10.94 4.87 -0.87
CA TYR A 50 10.98 3.43 -0.63
C TYR A 50 9.77 2.69 -1.16
N ILE A 51 8.57 3.25 -0.98
CA ILE A 51 7.35 2.66 -1.53
C ILE A 51 7.45 2.63 -3.05
N HIS A 52 7.75 3.76 -3.68
CA HIS A 52 7.90 3.90 -5.13
C HIS A 52 8.95 2.94 -5.71
N SER A 53 10.11 2.78 -5.06
CA SER A 53 11.16 1.86 -5.49
C SER A 53 10.73 0.38 -5.52
N ARG A 54 9.66 0.03 -4.81
CA ARG A 54 9.11 -1.34 -4.78
C ARG A 54 7.89 -1.51 -5.69
N LEU A 55 7.40 -0.44 -6.29
CA LEU A 55 6.31 -0.50 -7.27
C LEU A 55 6.86 -0.92 -8.63
N VAL A 56 6.07 -1.71 -9.34
CA VAL A 56 6.29 -1.94 -10.78
C VAL A 56 5.87 -0.69 -11.56
N ASP A 57 6.47 -0.48 -12.74
CA ASP A 57 6.31 0.74 -13.55
C ASP A 57 4.84 1.18 -13.75
N GLN A 58 3.94 0.21 -13.96
CA GLN A 58 2.51 0.48 -14.14
C GLN A 58 1.87 1.11 -12.89
N LEU A 59 2.27 0.68 -11.70
CA LEU A 59 1.79 1.27 -10.44
C LEU A 59 2.54 2.57 -10.13
N PHE A 60 3.83 2.64 -10.45
CA PHE A 60 4.62 3.86 -10.26
C PHE A 60 3.99 5.05 -10.99
N ASN A 61 3.63 4.91 -12.27
CA ASN A 61 3.02 6.00 -13.04
C ASN A 61 1.66 6.46 -12.50
N VAL A 62 0.88 5.55 -11.91
CA VAL A 62 -0.43 5.90 -11.32
C VAL A 62 -0.25 6.66 -10.01
N TYR A 63 0.78 6.31 -9.25
CA TYR A 63 0.98 6.81 -7.89
C TYR A 63 2.12 7.84 -7.77
N SER A 64 2.72 8.27 -8.88
CA SER A 64 3.86 9.20 -8.88
C SER A 64 3.49 10.60 -8.35
N GLU A 65 2.23 10.99 -8.51
CA GLU A 65 1.74 12.32 -8.11
C GLU A 65 1.25 12.40 -6.65
N VAL A 66 1.19 11.26 -5.94
CA VAL A 66 0.72 11.24 -4.55
C VAL A 66 1.72 11.96 -3.65
N LYS A 67 1.22 12.94 -2.88
CA LYS A 67 2.05 13.89 -2.14
C LYS A 67 2.45 13.40 -0.75
N SER A 68 1.74 12.43 -0.18
CA SER A 68 2.03 11.88 1.15
C SER A 68 2.30 10.37 1.11
N SER A 69 3.28 9.91 1.90
CA SER A 69 3.51 8.47 2.10
C SER A 69 2.29 7.75 2.66
N LYS A 70 1.50 8.43 3.51
CA LYS A 70 0.28 7.90 4.12
C LYS A 70 -0.80 7.59 3.08
N GLU A 71 -1.18 8.60 2.28
CA GLU A 71 -2.18 8.43 1.22
C GLU A 71 -1.77 7.33 0.22
N LEU A 72 -0.49 7.35 -0.17
CA LEU A 72 0.09 6.34 -1.07
C LEU A 72 -0.06 4.93 -0.50
N TRP A 73 0.27 4.76 0.79
CA TRP A 73 0.18 3.48 1.47
C TRP A 73 -1.27 2.99 1.64
N GLU A 74 -2.19 3.88 2.04
CA GLU A 74 -3.61 3.55 2.21
C GLU A 74 -4.26 3.10 0.90
N ASP A 75 -3.92 3.75 -0.21
CA ASP A 75 -4.41 3.39 -1.55
C ASP A 75 -3.88 2.03 -2.01
N LEU A 76 -2.59 1.78 -1.81
CA LEU A 76 -1.99 0.48 -2.12
C LEU A 76 -2.59 -0.63 -1.25
N ASP A 77 -2.69 -0.42 0.06
CA ASP A 77 -3.25 -1.38 1.01
C ASP A 77 -4.70 -1.72 0.66
N ARG A 78 -5.53 -0.71 0.33
CA ARG A 78 -6.92 -0.92 -0.13
C ARG A 78 -6.98 -1.72 -1.43
N LYS A 79 -6.13 -1.42 -2.41
CA LYS A 79 -6.07 -2.13 -3.70
C LYS A 79 -5.67 -3.59 -3.51
N TYR A 80 -4.63 -3.86 -2.73
CA TYR A 80 -4.16 -5.21 -2.47
C TYR A 80 -5.13 -6.03 -1.61
N LYS A 81 -5.78 -5.42 -0.61
CA LYS A 81 -6.85 -6.07 0.16
C LYS A 81 -8.01 -6.47 -0.74
N THR A 82 -8.44 -5.57 -1.62
CA THR A 82 -9.55 -5.84 -2.57
C THR A 82 -9.16 -6.93 -3.57
N PHE A 83 -7.95 -6.86 -4.13
CA PHE A 83 -7.44 -7.87 -5.03
C PHE A 83 -7.34 -9.23 -4.36
N ASN A 84 -6.85 -9.30 -3.12
CA ASN A 84 -6.69 -10.56 -2.38
C ASN A 84 -8.05 -11.18 -2.01
N VAL A 85 -9.03 -10.36 -1.60
CA VAL A 85 -10.40 -10.82 -1.33
C VAL A 85 -11.08 -11.30 -2.63
N GLY A 86 -10.84 -10.64 -3.75
CA GLY A 86 -11.33 -11.06 -5.06
C GLY A 86 -10.66 -12.34 -5.55
N SER A 87 -9.33 -12.38 -5.57
CA SER A 87 -8.53 -13.51 -6.06
C SER A 87 -8.77 -14.79 -5.26
N GLY A 88 -8.95 -14.70 -3.94
CA GLY A 88 -9.33 -15.83 -3.10
C GLY A 88 -10.68 -16.44 -3.50
N LYS A 89 -11.67 -15.60 -3.85
CA LYS A 89 -12.98 -16.07 -4.36
C LYS A 89 -12.84 -16.72 -5.73
N PHE A 90 -12.02 -16.17 -6.61
CA PHE A 90 -11.74 -16.77 -7.93
C PHE A 90 -10.97 -18.09 -7.83
N ALA A 91 -9.98 -18.18 -6.95
CA ALA A 91 -9.23 -19.42 -6.71
C ALA A 91 -10.14 -20.51 -6.14
N THR A 92 -11.01 -20.16 -5.19
CA THR A 92 -12.00 -21.08 -4.61
C THR A 92 -13.01 -21.54 -5.67
N ALA A 93 -13.55 -20.64 -6.49
CA ALA A 93 -14.48 -20.99 -7.57
C ALA A 93 -13.83 -21.89 -8.63
N LYS A 94 -12.57 -21.61 -9.01
CA LYS A 94 -11.81 -22.44 -9.96
C LYS A 94 -11.53 -23.83 -9.39
N PHE A 95 -11.16 -23.93 -8.11
CA PHE A 95 -10.97 -25.20 -7.42
C PHE A 95 -12.27 -26.02 -7.34
N LEU A 96 -13.39 -25.38 -7.02
CA LEU A 96 -14.70 -26.03 -6.98
C LEU A 96 -15.16 -26.50 -8.37
N ASN A 97 -14.89 -25.74 -9.43
CA ASN A 97 -15.18 -26.16 -10.81
C ASN A 97 -14.30 -27.33 -11.27
N LEU A 98 -13.03 -27.39 -10.84
CA LEU A 98 -12.16 -28.54 -11.12
C LEU A 98 -12.66 -29.83 -10.46
N ARG A 99 -13.29 -29.73 -9.28
CA ARG A 99 -13.85 -30.89 -8.56
C ARG A 99 -15.13 -31.45 -9.20
N HIS A 100 -15.93 -30.61 -9.88
CA HIS A 100 -17.17 -31.05 -10.52
C HIS A 100 -17.03 -31.29 -12.04
N GLY A 101 -15.90 -30.93 -12.66
CA GLY A 101 -15.65 -31.13 -14.10
C GLY A 101 -14.93 -32.44 -14.48
N GLY A 102 -14.55 -33.27 -13.50
CA GLY A 102 -13.68 -34.43 -13.68
C GLY A 102 -14.33 -35.81 -13.83
N LEU A 103 -15.62 -35.90 -14.18
CA LEU A 103 -16.28 -37.19 -14.47
C LEU A 103 -17.30 -37.02 -15.62
N LYS A 104 -16.81 -36.83 -16.86
CA LYS A 104 -17.57 -37.29 -18.03
C LYS A 104 -17.11 -38.72 -18.30
N THR A 105 -17.85 -39.66 -17.73
CA THR A 105 -17.77 -41.07 -18.11
C THR A 105 -18.13 -41.18 -19.59
N ASN A 106 -17.16 -41.61 -20.39
CA ASN A 106 -17.37 -41.99 -21.78
C ASN A 106 -18.38 -43.15 -21.81
N HIS A 107 -19.62 -42.88 -22.19
CA HIS A 107 -20.48 -43.92 -22.74
C HIS A 107 -20.53 -43.73 -24.26
N GLY A 108 -19.62 -44.42 -24.95
CA GLY A 108 -19.78 -44.79 -26.36
C GLY A 108 -20.76 -45.95 -26.49
N PRO A 109 -21.35 -46.16 -27.69
CA PRO A 109 -22.61 -46.89 -27.86
C PRO A 109 -22.38 -48.40 -27.81
N SER A 110 -23.28 -49.11 -27.13
CA SER A 110 -23.36 -50.57 -27.24
C SER A 110 -24.27 -50.93 -28.42
N ALA A 111 -23.82 -51.92 -29.17
CA ALA A 111 -24.37 -52.47 -30.41
C ALA A 111 -25.87 -52.83 -30.36
#